data_AF-A0A2P5FRS8-F1
#
_entry.id   AF-A0A2P5FRS8-F1
#
_cell.length_a   1.000
_cell.length_b   1.000
_cell.length_c   1.000
_cell.angle_alpha   90.00
_cell.angle_beta   90.00
_cell.angle_gamma   90.00
#
_symmetry.space_group_name_H-M   'P 1'
#
loop_
_entity.id
_entity.type
_entity.pdbx_description
1 polymer ?
#
loop_
_entity_poly.entity_id
_entity_poly.type
_entity_poly.pdbx_seq_one_letter_code
_entity_poly.pdbx_strand_id
1 'polypeptide(L)'
;MSEIMEVLLRFKKQLVKEVDHHGRTPLYYGAINGDRKTVQRLLKIDTSIAYVLDREGHSPIHVAAIKGHTSVIKEIIQHCPDAGELTDLFGQNALHSAVIAGQANVVKYILGTKELEGLLNQPDIDGNTPMHLAAIERKTWILRYT
;
A
#
# COMPACT_ATOMS: atom_id res chain seq x y z
N MET A 1 16.82 -4.99 -2.52
CA MET A 1 17.30 -4.33 -3.76
C MET A 1 18.39 -5.16 -4.38
N SER A 2 18.22 -5.57 -5.63
CA SER A 2 19.20 -6.36 -6.35
C SER A 2 20.38 -5.51 -6.82
N GLU A 3 21.53 -6.15 -7.04
CA GLU A 3 22.73 -5.50 -7.60
C GLU A 3 22.44 -4.88 -8.98
N ILE A 4 21.62 -5.54 -9.80
CA ILE A 4 21.21 -5.03 -11.11
C ILE A 4 20.44 -3.71 -10.97
N MET A 5 19.51 -3.62 -10.02
CA MET A 5 18.79 -2.36 -9.78
C MET A 5 19.76 -1.24 -9.36
N GLU A 6 20.73 -1.53 -8.51
CA GLU A 6 21.73 -0.55 -8.08
C GLU A 6 22.57 -0.03 -9.26
N VAL A 7 23.01 -0.92 -10.15
CA VAL A 7 23.78 -0.53 -11.35
C VAL A 7 22.95 0.38 -12.25
N LEU A 8 21.67 0.06 -12.49
CA LEU A 8 20.78 0.90 -13.29
C LEU A 8 20.57 2.28 -12.66
N LEU A 9 20.41 2.34 -11.33
CA LEU A 9 20.20 3.60 -10.60
C LEU A 9 21.46 4.47 -10.53
N ARG A 10 22.65 3.87 -10.54
CA ARG A 10 23.93 4.61 -10.68
C ARG A 10 24.03 5.29 -12.04
N PHE A 11 23.54 4.64 -13.10
CA PHE A 11 23.55 5.22 -14.44
C PHE A 11 22.47 6.29 -14.61
N LYS A 12 21.25 6.04 -14.14
CA LYS A 12 20.09 6.92 -14.35
C LYS A 12 19.12 6.88 -13.15
N LYS A 13 19.30 7.81 -12.19
CA LYS A 13 18.50 7.88 -10.95
C LYS A 13 17.01 8.10 -11.18
N GLN A 14 16.63 8.85 -12.23
CA GLN A 14 15.23 9.15 -12.54
C GLN A 14 14.40 7.92 -12.93
N LEU A 15 15.04 6.77 -13.19
CA LEU A 15 14.33 5.51 -13.44
C LEU A 15 13.40 5.09 -12.30
N VAL A 16 13.61 5.59 -11.07
CA VAL A 16 12.69 5.33 -9.94
C VAL A 16 11.28 5.88 -10.15
N LYS A 17 11.11 6.87 -11.03
CA LYS A 17 9.81 7.53 -11.33
C LYS A 17 9.11 6.97 -12.55
N GLU A 18 9.83 6.22 -13.37
CA GLU A 18 9.25 5.66 -14.58
C GLU A 18 8.12 4.71 -14.21
N VAL A 19 7.04 4.78 -14.98
CA VAL A 19 5.86 3.93 -14.80
C VAL A 19 5.76 2.95 -15.96
N ASP A 20 5.31 1.75 -15.67
CA ASP A 20 4.97 0.79 -16.71
C ASP A 20 3.63 1.14 -17.40
N HIS A 21 3.20 0.30 -18.33
CA HIS A 21 1.90 0.41 -18.99
C HIS A 21 0.68 0.31 -18.05
N HIS A 22 0.85 -0.07 -16.79
CA HIS A 22 -0.20 -0.08 -15.77
C HIS A 22 -0.12 1.12 -14.81
N GLY A 23 0.82 2.05 -15.01
CA GLY A 23 1.03 3.19 -14.11
C GLY A 23 1.86 2.85 -12.87
N ARG A 24 2.55 1.70 -12.85
CA ARG A 24 3.25 1.18 -11.67
C ARG A 24 4.73 1.57 -11.68
N THR A 25 5.19 2.12 -10.57
CA THR A 25 6.61 2.45 -10.35
C THR A 25 7.40 1.25 -9.83
N PRO A 26 8.74 1.29 -9.86
CA PRO A 26 9.57 0.32 -9.13
C PRO A 26 9.20 0.19 -7.64
N LEU A 27 8.73 1.27 -6.99
CA LEU A 27 8.26 1.22 -5.60
C LEU A 27 7.01 0.35 -5.47
N TYR A 28 6.06 0.48 -6.40
CA TYR A 28 4.85 -0.34 -6.43
C TYR A 28 5.19 -1.84 -6.48
N TYR A 29 6.15 -2.25 -7.31
CA TYR A 29 6.61 -3.65 -7.34
C TYR A 29 7.35 -4.07 -6.08
N GLY A 30 8.16 -3.19 -5.49
CA GLY A 30 8.75 -3.43 -4.17
C GLY A 30 7.69 -3.68 -3.10
N ALA A 31 6.59 -2.94 -3.17
CA ALA A 31 5.45 -3.10 -2.29
C ALA A 31 4.65 -4.39 -2.54
N ILE A 32 4.42 -4.79 -3.80
CA ILE A 32 3.82 -6.10 -4.13
C ILE A 32 4.64 -7.25 -3.53
N ASN A 33 5.96 -7.19 -3.69
CA ASN A 33 6.86 -8.28 -3.34
C ASN A 33 7.22 -8.32 -1.84
N GLY A 34 6.82 -7.31 -1.06
CA GLY A 34 7.20 -7.22 0.35
C GLY A 34 8.70 -6.93 0.56
N ASP A 35 9.42 -6.47 -0.47
CA ASP A 35 10.86 -6.20 -0.38
C ASP A 35 11.11 -4.85 0.30
N ARG A 36 11.02 -4.87 1.64
CA ARG A 36 11.28 -3.72 2.51
C ARG A 36 12.60 -3.02 2.20
N LYS A 37 13.67 -3.77 1.88
CA LYS A 37 14.99 -3.18 1.60
C LYS A 37 14.97 -2.37 0.31
N THR A 38 14.29 -2.88 -0.73
CA THR A 38 14.09 -2.13 -1.97
C THR A 38 13.23 -0.89 -1.74
N VAL A 39 12.11 -1.03 -1.03
CA VAL A 39 11.22 0.10 -0.69
C VAL A 39 12.00 1.20 0.05
N GLN A 40 12.73 0.84 1.10
CA GLN A 40 13.54 1.79 1.88
C GLN A 40 14.55 2.54 1.00
N ARG A 41 15.26 1.83 0.11
CA ARG A 41 16.25 2.42 -0.79
C ARG A 41 15.60 3.39 -1.77
N LEU A 42 14.48 2.99 -2.38
CA LEU A 42 13.77 3.81 -3.36
C LEU A 42 13.21 5.09 -2.74
N LEU A 43 12.61 5.00 -1.54
CA LEU A 43 12.11 6.17 -0.80
C LEU A 43 13.21 7.15 -0.38
N LYS A 44 14.42 6.65 -0.11
CA LYS A 44 15.60 7.50 0.14
C LYS A 44 16.11 8.23 -1.11
N ILE A 45 15.80 7.71 -2.30
CA ILE A 45 16.15 8.37 -3.56
C ILE A 45 15.12 9.44 -3.88
N ASP A 46 13.83 9.08 -3.81
CA ASP A 46 12.74 10.02 -4.05
C ASP A 46 11.47 9.57 -3.33
N THR A 47 10.90 10.42 -2.48
CA THR A 47 9.66 10.13 -1.74
C THR A 47 8.41 10.33 -2.60
N SER A 48 8.49 11.10 -3.70
CA SER A 48 7.32 11.40 -4.54
C SER A 48 6.70 10.13 -5.16
N ILE A 49 7.48 9.05 -5.27
CA ILE A 49 7.05 7.78 -5.82
C ILE A 49 6.09 7.01 -4.90
N ALA A 50 5.98 7.39 -3.61
CA ALA A 50 5.03 6.84 -2.64
C ALA A 50 3.58 7.21 -2.94
N TYR A 51 3.36 8.28 -3.70
CA TYR A 51 2.05 8.85 -4.01
C TYR A 51 1.57 8.52 -5.43
N VAL A 52 2.36 7.78 -6.20
CA VAL A 52 1.99 7.40 -7.57
C VAL A 52 0.92 6.32 -7.53
N LEU A 53 -0.19 6.56 -8.22
CA LEU A 53 -1.30 5.61 -8.34
C LEU A 53 -1.16 4.80 -9.63
N ASP A 54 -1.48 3.52 -9.56
CA ASP A 54 -1.67 2.72 -10.76
C ASP A 54 -3.01 3.05 -11.45
N ARG A 55 -3.30 2.41 -12.58
CA ARG A 55 -4.54 2.64 -13.34
C ARG A 55 -5.83 2.28 -12.59
N GLU A 56 -5.73 1.49 -11.52
CA GLU A 56 -6.87 1.13 -10.66
C GLU A 56 -6.98 2.09 -9.46
N GLY A 57 -6.08 3.05 -9.32
CA GLY A 57 -6.03 3.99 -8.19
C GLY A 57 -5.19 3.50 -7.02
N HIS A 58 -4.57 2.34 -7.11
CA HIS A 58 -3.82 1.80 -5.99
C HIS A 58 -2.46 2.48 -5.89
N SER A 59 -2.18 3.06 -4.73
CA SER A 59 -0.83 3.50 -4.37
C SER A 59 0.01 2.32 -3.82
N PRO A 60 1.34 2.48 -3.68
CA PRO A 60 2.21 1.49 -3.04
C PRO A 60 1.73 1.02 -1.66
N ILE A 61 1.10 1.90 -0.86
CA ILE A 61 0.59 1.51 0.47
C ILE A 61 -0.68 0.64 0.36
N HIS A 62 -1.55 0.90 -0.62
CA HIS A 62 -2.73 0.07 -0.88
C HIS A 62 -2.31 -1.34 -1.26
N VAL A 63 -1.39 -1.47 -2.23
CA VAL A 63 -0.96 -2.80 -2.67
C VAL A 63 -0.18 -3.55 -1.58
N ALA A 64 0.62 -2.85 -0.75
CA ALA A 64 1.24 -3.46 0.42
C ALA A 64 0.20 -3.97 1.43
N ALA A 65 -0.89 -3.22 1.64
CA ALA A 65 -2.00 -3.62 2.50
C ALA A 65 -2.77 -4.83 1.95
N ILE A 66 -3.08 -4.85 0.65
CA ILE A 66 -3.73 -5.99 -0.04
C ILE A 66 -2.88 -7.26 0.06
N LYS A 67 -1.55 -7.12 -0.06
CA LYS A 67 -0.60 -8.24 -0.02
C LYS A 67 -0.17 -8.66 1.40
N GLY A 68 -0.57 -7.91 2.44
CA GLY A 68 -0.27 -8.27 3.83
C GLY A 68 1.10 -7.82 4.33
N HIS A 69 1.80 -6.94 3.61
CA HIS A 69 3.21 -6.60 3.87
C HIS A 69 3.35 -5.44 4.87
N THR A 70 3.09 -5.70 6.15
CA THR A 70 3.18 -4.71 7.24
C THR A 70 4.53 -4.01 7.31
N SER A 71 5.62 -4.71 7.04
CA SER A 71 6.97 -4.14 7.06
C SER A 71 7.20 -3.10 5.96
N VAL A 72 6.52 -3.25 4.82
CA VAL A 72 6.55 -2.25 3.74
C VAL A 72 5.70 -1.04 4.12
N ILE A 73 4.48 -1.27 4.64
CA ILE A 73 3.60 -0.19 5.11
C ILE A 73 4.35 0.68 6.14
N LYS A 74 5.00 0.03 7.11
CA LYS A 74 5.83 0.72 8.10
C LYS A 74 6.90 1.59 7.46
N GLU A 75 7.63 1.07 6.49
CA GLU A 75 8.72 1.80 5.84
C GLU A 75 8.18 3.01 5.02
N ILE A 76 7.04 2.84 4.34
CA ILE A 76 6.38 3.93 3.62
C ILE A 76 5.96 5.03 4.59
N ILE A 77 5.23 4.70 5.67
CA ILE A 77 4.77 5.69 6.67
C ILE A 77 5.92 6.39 7.38
N GLN A 78 7.03 5.69 7.64
CA GLN A 78 8.21 6.30 8.26
C GLN A 78 8.86 7.38 7.39
N HIS A 79 8.81 7.23 6.06
CA HIS A 79 9.38 8.18 5.11
C HIS A 79 8.35 9.22 4.61
N CYS A 80 7.09 8.81 4.53
CA CYS A 80 5.97 9.56 3.95
C CYS A 80 4.71 9.34 4.81
N PRO A 81 4.57 10.01 5.97
CA PRO A 81 3.46 9.76 6.90
C PRO A 81 2.08 10.03 6.29
N ASP A 82 1.98 11.08 5.48
CA ASP A 82 0.80 11.51 4.74
C ASP A 82 0.37 10.52 3.64
N ALA A 83 1.27 9.63 3.17
CA ALA A 83 0.90 8.56 2.25
C ALA A 83 -0.11 7.57 2.87
N GLY A 84 -0.24 7.54 4.20
CA GLY A 84 -1.24 6.74 4.90
C GLY A 84 -2.68 7.16 4.64
N GLU A 85 -2.90 8.45 4.35
CA GLU A 85 -4.23 9.04 4.12
C GLU A 85 -4.68 8.94 2.66
N LEU A 86 -3.86 8.37 1.79
CA LEU A 86 -4.22 8.16 0.38
C LEU A 86 -5.42 7.22 0.27
N THR A 87 -6.29 7.56 -0.68
CA THR A 87 -7.43 6.75 -1.07
C THR A 87 -7.31 6.35 -2.54
N ASP A 88 -7.84 5.19 -2.90
CA ASP A 88 -7.96 4.75 -4.29
C ASP A 88 -9.14 5.44 -5.03
N LEU A 89 -9.45 4.96 -6.24
CA LEU A 89 -10.56 5.48 -7.05
C LEU A 89 -11.95 5.25 -6.44
N PHE A 90 -12.07 4.34 -5.47
CA PHE A 90 -13.30 4.07 -4.73
C PHE A 90 -13.32 4.79 -3.38
N GLY A 91 -12.39 5.70 -3.11
CA GLY A 91 -12.28 6.37 -1.82
C GLY A 91 -11.81 5.44 -0.69
N GLN A 92 -11.32 4.25 -1.03
CA GLN A 92 -10.86 3.28 -0.05
C GLN A 92 -9.42 3.58 0.33
N ASN A 93 -9.15 3.68 1.62
CA ASN A 93 -7.78 3.76 2.14
C ASN A 93 -7.15 2.37 2.31
N ALA A 94 -5.87 2.33 2.71
CA ALA A 94 -5.14 1.09 2.93
C ALA A 94 -5.81 0.12 3.92
N LEU A 95 -6.59 0.62 4.90
CA LEU A 95 -7.31 -0.24 5.84
C LEU A 95 -8.52 -0.92 5.19
N HIS A 96 -9.28 -0.21 4.35
CA HIS A 96 -10.34 -0.84 3.53
C HIS A 96 -9.76 -1.97 2.69
N SER A 97 -8.67 -1.70 1.96
CA SER A 97 -8.03 -2.71 1.11
C SER A 97 -7.53 -3.91 1.91
N ALA A 98 -6.99 -3.70 3.13
CA ALA A 98 -6.58 -4.79 4.02
C ALA A 98 -7.77 -5.64 4.49
N VAL A 99 -8.91 -5.01 4.80
CA VAL A 99 -10.14 -5.71 5.22
C VAL A 99 -10.70 -6.55 4.07
N ILE A 100 -10.84 -5.96 2.87
CA ILE A 100 -11.33 -6.65 1.67
C ILE A 100 -10.42 -7.84 1.32
N ALA A 101 -9.10 -7.64 1.38
CA ALA A 101 -8.12 -8.69 1.08
C ALA A 101 -7.97 -9.73 2.20
N GLY A 102 -8.58 -9.51 3.36
CA GLY A 102 -8.54 -10.38 4.51
C GLY A 102 -7.22 -10.42 5.27
N GLN A 103 -6.46 -9.32 5.24
CA GLN A 103 -5.12 -9.23 5.81
C GLN A 103 -5.14 -8.83 7.28
N ALA A 104 -5.52 -9.77 8.15
CA ALA A 104 -5.66 -9.54 9.60
C ALA A 104 -4.39 -8.96 10.26
N ASN A 105 -3.20 -9.31 9.77
CA ASN A 105 -1.94 -8.79 10.29
C ASN A 105 -1.75 -7.29 10.00
N VAL A 106 -2.19 -6.83 8.83
CA VAL A 106 -2.17 -5.41 8.46
C VAL A 106 -3.20 -4.63 9.27
N VAL A 107 -4.40 -5.18 9.43
CA VAL A 107 -5.44 -4.57 10.27
C VAL A 107 -4.94 -4.38 11.71
N LYS A 108 -4.35 -5.41 12.32
CA LYS A 108 -3.75 -5.32 13.66
C LYS A 108 -2.62 -4.29 13.74
N TYR A 109 -1.78 -4.21 12.71
CA TYR A 109 -0.69 -3.23 12.65
C TYR A 109 -1.23 -1.80 12.59
N ILE A 110 -2.22 -1.53 11.72
CA ILE A 110 -2.86 -0.21 11.58
C ILE A 110 -3.54 0.19 12.90
N LEU A 111 -4.29 -0.72 13.53
CA LEU A 111 -4.93 -0.48 14.83
C LEU A 111 -3.94 -0.21 15.97
N GLY A 112 -2.72 -0.76 15.89
CA GLY A 112 -1.65 -0.51 16.86
C GLY A 112 -0.83 0.76 16.59
N THR A 113 -1.10 1.46 15.49
CA THR A 113 -0.32 2.62 15.02
C THR A 113 -1.18 3.87 15.14
N LYS A 114 -0.86 4.75 16.10
CA LYS A 114 -1.66 5.96 16.40
C LYS A 114 -1.75 6.90 15.19
N GLU A 115 -0.70 6.97 14.40
CA GLU A 115 -0.61 7.81 13.21
C GLU A 115 -1.64 7.40 12.14
N LEU A 116 -2.13 6.17 12.17
CA LEU A 116 -3.10 5.62 11.20
C LEU A 116 -4.50 5.46 11.80
N GLU A 117 -4.73 5.92 13.03
CA GLU A 117 -6.04 5.83 13.70
C GLU A 117 -7.15 6.56 12.92
N GLY A 118 -6.78 7.64 12.22
CA GLY A 118 -7.70 8.40 11.36
C GLY A 118 -8.35 7.57 10.25
N LEU A 119 -7.72 6.48 9.81
CA LEU A 119 -8.23 5.63 8.73
C LEU A 119 -9.50 4.85 9.10
N LEU A 120 -9.77 4.66 10.40
CA LEU A 120 -10.86 3.81 10.89
C LEU A 120 -12.25 4.35 10.58
N ASN A 121 -12.38 5.68 10.56
CA ASN A 121 -13.66 6.36 10.42
C ASN A 121 -13.86 7.01 9.06
N GLN A 122 -12.89 6.87 8.15
CA GLN A 122 -13.01 7.39 6.79
C GLN A 122 -14.00 6.52 6.00
N PRO A 123 -15.05 7.09 5.42
CA PRO A 123 -15.92 6.38 4.50
C PRO A 123 -15.33 6.33 3.09
N ASP A 124 -15.59 5.23 2.38
CA ASP A 124 -15.40 5.13 0.94
C ASP A 124 -16.50 5.89 0.16
N ILE A 125 -16.49 5.82 -1.18
CA ILE A 125 -17.47 6.53 -2.02
C ILE A 125 -18.93 6.12 -1.76
N ASP A 126 -19.14 4.91 -1.24
CA ASP A 126 -20.46 4.35 -0.94
C ASP A 126 -20.87 4.62 0.51
N GLY A 127 -20.05 5.36 1.28
CA GLY A 127 -20.28 5.62 2.71
C GLY A 127 -19.87 4.46 3.63
N ASN A 128 -19.20 3.44 3.10
CA ASN A 128 -18.74 2.30 3.90
C ASN A 128 -17.46 2.66 4.64
N THR A 129 -17.43 2.40 5.94
CA THR A 129 -16.19 2.38 6.73
C THR A 129 -15.53 1.01 6.58
N PRO A 130 -14.27 0.84 6.99
CA PRO A 130 -13.64 -0.48 7.03
C PRO A 130 -14.45 -1.50 7.85
N MET A 131 -15.18 -1.03 8.87
CA MET A 131 -16.05 -1.89 9.68
C MET A 131 -17.32 -2.33 8.92
N HIS A 132 -17.91 -1.45 8.10
CA HIS A 132 -19.03 -1.82 7.21
C HIS A 132 -18.57 -2.94 6.26
N LEU A 133 -17.41 -2.79 5.63
CA LEU A 133 -16.85 -3.80 4.73
C LEU A 133 -16.52 -5.11 5.45
N ALA A 134 -15.98 -5.06 6.68
CA ALA A 134 -15.70 -6.26 7.46
C ALA A 134 -16.97 -7.08 7.77
N ALA A 135 -18.10 -6.41 7.99
CA ALA A 135 -19.39 -7.08 8.22
C ALA A 135 -19.94 -7.73 6.94
N ILE A 136 -19.72 -7.09 5.78
CA ILE A 136 -20.11 -7.61 4.45
C ILE A 136 -19.25 -8.83 4.10
N GLU A 137 -17.92 -8.68 4.20
CA GLU A 137 -16.94 -9.70 3.84
C GLU A 137 -16.95 -10.91 4.79
N ARG A 138 -17.49 -10.81 6.00
CA ARG A 138 -17.67 -12.00 6.88
C ARG A 138 -18.43 -13.15 6.21
N LYS A 139 -19.18 -12.90 5.13
CA LYS A 139 -19.83 -13.93 4.31
C LYS A 139 -18.89 -14.62 3.31
N THR A 140 -17.82 -13.99 2.84
CA THR A 140 -16.88 -14.53 1.84
C THR A 140 -15.72 -15.31 2.48
N TRP A 141 -15.35 -14.97 3.72
CA TRP A 141 -14.30 -15.68 4.46
C TRP A 141 -14.63 -17.15 4.76
N ILE A 142 -15.90 -17.48 4.94
CA ILE A 142 -16.36 -18.86 5.20
C ILE A 142 -16.39 -19.67 3.89
N LEU A 143 -16.79 -19.06 2.77
CA LEU A 143 -16.95 -19.75 1.48
C LEU A 143 -15.62 -20.04 0.75
N ARG A 144 -14.50 -19.46 1.19
CA ARG A 144 -13.18 -19.73 0.60
C ARG A 144 -12.45 -20.92 1.22
N TYR A 145 -13.04 -21.53 2.26
CA TYR A 145 -12.47 -22.67 3.00
C TYR A 145 -13.49 -23.79 3.34
N THR A 146 -14.67 -23.81 2.71
CA THR A 146 -15.60 -24.96 2.70
C THR A 146 -15.86 -25.41 1.27
#